data_AF-A0AA37WRD4-F1
#
_entry.id   AF-A0AA37WRD4-F1
#
_cell.length_a   1.000
_cell.length_b   1.000
_cell.length_c   1.000
_cell.angle_alpha   90.00
_cell.angle_beta   90.00
_cell.angle_gamma   90.00
#
_symmetry.space_group_name_H-M   'P 1'
#
loop_
_entity.id
_entity.type
_entity.pdbx_description
1 polymer ?
#
loop_
_entity_poly.entity_id
_entity_poly.type
_entity_poly.pdbx_seq_one_letter_code
_entity_poly.pdbx_strand_id
1 'polypeptide(L)'
;MIRDAGPNADRPKLSVMRASAQLALAAAVITALSFYARTKVETSGAARLPTSFVPTKPAVQAPPPASVAQFGLAEPGSDPVRVASGRVDTRTGQREDSLTRGDFDAMEAPTLRVTLTRGLSAERPASLFVLVARRAAAGPEIGRAALSVVRTGPYGRIDTKLGAVELLEVTLGGASRRTCTGFVTREAAFRLDGWMCAPLGQPPEAQTVACMIDALSLVDLADLDTTAAFSAAPRNADACAFAKPTAEAASRTGSIGQRARSKK
;
A
#
# COMPACT_ATOMS: atom_id res chain seq x y z
N MET A 1 -80.04 -21.40 -32.56
CA MET A 1 -80.50 -20.96 -31.21
C MET A 1 -79.26 -20.50 -30.46
N ILE A 2 -78.89 -19.22 -30.55
CA ILE A 2 -79.36 -18.11 -29.67
C ILE A 2 -79.12 -18.47 -28.20
N ARG A 3 -78.12 -17.86 -27.55
CA ARG A 3 -78.33 -16.63 -26.74
C ARG A 3 -77.02 -16.02 -26.22
N ASP A 4 -76.98 -14.69 -26.31
CA ASP A 4 -76.00 -13.74 -25.77
C ASP A 4 -75.86 -13.74 -24.25
N ALA A 5 -74.69 -13.23 -23.78
CA ALA A 5 -74.46 -12.29 -22.67
C ALA A 5 -72.97 -12.42 -22.26
N GLY A 6 -72.11 -11.42 -22.07
CA GLY A 6 -72.16 -9.96 -21.95
C GLY A 6 -70.81 -9.56 -21.28
N PRO A 7 -70.23 -8.38 -21.56
CA PRO A 7 -68.86 -8.05 -21.13
C PRO A 7 -68.86 -7.55 -19.67
N ASN A 8 -68.12 -8.22 -18.78
CA ASN A 8 -67.98 -7.77 -17.40
C ASN A 8 -66.70 -6.91 -17.26
N ALA A 9 -66.84 -5.62 -17.62
CA ALA A 9 -65.87 -4.59 -17.36
C ALA A 9 -66.19 -3.95 -16.00
N ASP A 10 -65.52 -4.40 -14.94
CA ASP A 10 -65.34 -3.59 -13.74
C ASP A 10 -64.28 -4.20 -12.83
N ARG A 11 -63.04 -3.71 -12.93
CA ARG A 11 -62.00 -3.67 -11.87
C ARG A 11 -60.68 -3.11 -12.43
N PRO A 12 -60.49 -1.78 -12.38
CA PRO A 12 -59.14 -1.29 -12.06
C PRO A 12 -59.10 -0.07 -11.14
N LYS A 13 -60.22 0.39 -10.54
CA LYS A 13 -60.21 1.65 -9.77
C LYS A 13 -59.56 1.55 -8.38
N LEU A 14 -59.62 0.39 -7.71
CA LEU A 14 -59.04 0.22 -6.37
C LEU A 14 -57.50 0.11 -6.34
N SER A 15 -56.88 -0.34 -7.44
CA SER A 15 -55.42 -0.49 -7.53
C SER A 15 -54.73 0.87 -7.74
N VAL A 16 -55.29 1.69 -8.64
CA VAL A 16 -54.75 3.03 -8.96
C VAL A 16 -54.83 3.96 -7.75
N MET A 17 -55.91 3.89 -6.97
CA MET A 17 -56.10 4.73 -5.79
C MET A 17 -55.12 4.39 -4.65
N ARG A 18 -54.73 3.11 -4.52
CA ARG A 18 -53.70 2.67 -3.57
C ARG A 18 -52.30 3.08 -4.02
N ALA A 19 -52.01 2.98 -5.32
CA ALA A 19 -50.73 3.41 -5.88
C ALA A 19 -50.54 4.94 -5.74
N SER A 20 -51.59 5.74 -5.98
CA SER A 20 -51.53 7.19 -5.79
C SER A 20 -51.35 7.58 -4.33
N ALA A 21 -51.98 6.85 -3.39
CA ALA A 21 -51.79 7.07 -1.96
C ALA A 21 -50.36 6.75 -1.50
N GLN A 22 -49.76 5.66 -2.02
CA GLN A 22 -48.37 5.29 -1.71
C GLN A 22 -47.36 6.31 -2.25
N LEU A 23 -47.57 6.81 -3.47
CA LEU A 23 -46.72 7.87 -4.06
C LEU A 23 -46.80 9.17 -3.27
N ALA A 24 -48.01 9.58 -2.84
CA ALA A 24 -48.17 10.77 -2.01
C ALA A 24 -47.47 10.62 -0.64
N LEU A 25 -47.55 9.44 -0.03
CA LEU A 25 -46.90 9.16 1.25
C LEU A 25 -45.37 9.16 1.12
N ALA A 26 -44.82 8.55 0.05
CA ALA A 26 -43.39 8.57 -0.22
C ALA A 26 -42.87 10.00 -0.47
N ALA A 27 -43.60 10.80 -1.25
CA ALA A 27 -43.26 12.21 -1.47
C ALA A 27 -43.28 13.01 -0.15
N ALA A 28 -44.28 12.81 0.70
CA ALA A 28 -44.35 13.46 2.00
C ALA A 28 -43.15 13.10 2.92
N VAL A 29 -42.77 11.82 2.96
CA VAL A 29 -41.61 11.35 3.74
C VAL A 29 -40.30 11.95 3.19
N ILE A 30 -40.09 11.96 1.88
CA ILE A 30 -38.90 12.57 1.26
C ILE A 30 -38.84 14.08 1.56
N THR A 31 -39.98 14.78 1.50
CA THR A 31 -40.04 16.21 1.78
C THR A 31 -39.75 16.50 3.27
N ALA A 32 -40.31 15.70 4.18
CA ALA A 32 -40.04 15.80 5.61
C ALA A 32 -38.56 15.53 5.94
N LEU A 33 -37.95 14.50 5.34
CA LEU A 33 -36.53 14.19 5.50
C LEU A 33 -35.64 15.29 4.93
N SER A 34 -36.00 15.86 3.78
CA SER A 34 -35.25 16.97 3.16
C SER A 34 -35.31 18.23 4.01
N PHE A 35 -36.47 18.52 4.61
CA PHE A 35 -36.64 19.64 5.53
C PHE A 35 -35.84 19.43 6.82
N TYR A 36 -35.90 18.22 7.40
CA TYR A 36 -35.12 17.88 8.59
C TYR A 36 -33.60 17.96 8.33
N ALA A 37 -33.14 17.48 7.17
CA ALA A 37 -31.73 17.59 6.78
C ALA A 37 -31.27 19.05 6.63
N ARG A 38 -32.08 19.93 6.03
CA ARG A 38 -31.75 21.36 5.90
C ARG A 38 -31.71 22.08 7.25
N THR A 39 -32.65 21.80 8.15
CA THR A 39 -32.65 22.40 9.49
C THR A 39 -31.43 22.00 10.33
N LYS A 40 -30.88 20.78 10.15
CA LYS A 40 -29.61 20.39 10.78
C LYS A 40 -28.40 21.12 10.19
N VAL A 41 -28.43 21.50 8.92
CA VAL A 41 -27.33 22.23 8.27
C VAL A 41 -27.33 23.71 8.63
N GLU A 42 -28.50 24.34 8.81
CA GLU A 42 -28.60 25.77 9.17
C GLU A 42 -28.30 26.10 10.65
N THR A 43 -28.21 25.10 11.52
CA THR A 43 -27.79 25.31 12.94
C THR A 43 -26.27 25.20 13.14
N SER A 44 -25.49 25.00 12.07
CA SER A 44 -24.04 25.19 12.12
C SER A 44 -23.68 26.61 11.68
N GLY A 45 -24.31 27.59 12.33
CA GLY A 45 -23.87 28.97 12.29
C GLY A 45 -22.43 29.02 12.80
N ALA A 46 -21.50 29.29 11.88
CA ALA A 46 -20.12 29.59 12.21
C ALA A 46 -20.10 30.85 13.08
N ALA A 47 -20.16 30.67 14.40
CA ALA A 47 -19.76 31.68 15.34
C ALA A 47 -18.28 31.97 15.08
N ARG A 48 -17.99 33.04 14.33
CA ARG A 48 -16.65 33.64 14.31
C ARG A 48 -16.39 34.20 15.70
N LEU A 49 -15.75 33.42 16.55
CA LEU A 49 -15.08 33.92 17.74
C LEU A 49 -13.82 34.67 17.25
N PRO A 50 -13.67 35.99 17.53
CA PRO A 50 -12.40 36.67 17.36
C PRO A 50 -11.55 36.37 18.59
N THR A 51 -11.07 35.14 18.69
CA THR A 51 -10.00 34.84 19.63
C THR A 51 -8.83 34.34 18.81
N SER A 52 -7.88 35.24 18.59
CA SER A 52 -6.52 34.86 18.23
C SER A 52 -6.10 33.70 19.13
N PHE A 53 -5.84 32.54 18.52
CA PHE A 53 -5.32 31.39 19.24
C PHE A 53 -3.95 31.78 19.80
N VAL A 54 -3.90 32.06 21.10
CA VAL A 54 -2.65 32.24 21.85
C VAL A 54 -2.35 30.88 22.49
N PRO A 55 -1.44 30.07 21.93
CA PRO A 55 -1.06 28.81 22.55
C PRO A 55 -0.44 29.10 23.92
N THR A 56 -1.18 28.78 24.99
CA THR A 56 -0.74 28.95 26.39
C THR A 56 0.29 27.90 26.80
N LYS A 57 0.47 26.86 25.97
CA LYS A 57 1.54 25.89 26.13
C LYS A 57 2.72 26.30 25.24
N PRO A 58 3.94 26.43 25.79
CA PRO A 58 5.11 26.60 24.96
C PRO A 58 5.15 25.47 23.94
N ALA A 59 5.39 25.82 22.67
CA ALA A 59 5.60 24.83 21.63
C ALA A 59 6.69 23.87 22.13
N VAL A 60 6.34 22.58 22.25
CA VAL A 60 7.35 21.54 22.49
C VAL A 60 8.37 21.72 21.38
N GLN A 61 9.62 22.00 21.76
CA GLN A 61 10.70 22.20 20.80
C GLN A 61 10.66 21.03 19.82
N ALA A 62 10.54 21.36 18.53
CA ALA A 62 10.65 20.36 17.49
C ALA A 62 11.97 19.62 17.74
N PRO A 63 11.95 18.27 17.87
CA PRO A 63 13.19 17.53 18.05
C PRO A 63 14.16 17.91 16.92
N PRO A 64 15.47 17.94 17.20
CA PRO A 64 16.47 18.27 16.21
C PRO A 64 16.25 17.40 14.96
N PRO A 65 16.51 17.93 13.75
CA PRO A 65 16.35 17.15 12.53
C PRO A 65 17.13 15.85 12.69
N ALA A 66 16.42 14.74 12.78
CA ALA A 66 17.04 13.42 12.88
C ALA A 66 17.98 13.25 11.69
N SER A 67 19.12 12.58 11.90
CA SER A 67 19.98 12.16 10.80
C SER A 67 19.12 11.50 9.73
N VAL A 68 19.20 12.00 8.50
CA VAL A 68 18.42 11.46 7.39
C VAL A 68 18.97 10.08 7.09
N ALA A 69 18.34 9.06 7.67
CA ALA A 69 18.64 7.68 7.32
C ALA A 69 18.39 7.49 5.83
N GLN A 70 19.38 6.96 5.12
CA GLN A 70 19.28 6.64 3.71
C GLN A 70 18.81 5.19 3.60
N PHE A 71 17.49 5.00 3.57
CA PHE A 71 16.86 3.70 3.35
C PHE A 71 16.61 3.51 1.86
N GLY A 72 17.15 2.45 1.27
CA GLY A 72 17.19 2.26 -0.17
C GLY A 72 17.04 0.81 -0.60
N LEU A 73 16.98 0.64 -1.92
CA LEU A 73 16.94 -0.65 -2.59
C LEU A 73 17.97 -0.61 -3.72
N ALA A 74 18.99 -1.46 -3.62
CA ALA A 74 20.13 -1.48 -4.54
C ALA A 74 19.77 -2.03 -5.93
N GLU A 75 18.66 -2.77 -6.05
CA GLU A 75 18.24 -3.38 -7.30
C GLU A 75 17.82 -2.31 -8.33
N PRO A 76 18.39 -2.32 -9.56
CA PRO A 76 17.97 -1.43 -10.63
C PRO A 76 16.54 -1.78 -11.05
N GLY A 77 15.62 -0.83 -10.95
CA GLY A 77 14.25 -0.95 -11.41
C GLY A 77 13.86 0.24 -12.28
N SER A 78 12.91 0.05 -13.20
CA SER A 78 12.36 1.14 -14.02
C SER A 78 11.56 2.16 -13.19
N ASP A 79 10.92 1.69 -12.12
CA ASP A 79 10.10 2.52 -11.27
C ASP A 79 10.93 3.18 -10.15
N PRO A 80 10.76 4.49 -9.93
CA PRO A 80 11.50 5.18 -8.89
C PRO A 80 11.13 4.66 -7.51
N VAL A 81 12.15 4.48 -6.67
CA VAL A 81 11.99 4.22 -5.24
C VAL A 81 11.56 5.51 -4.57
N ARG A 82 10.43 5.49 -3.87
CA ARG A 82 9.94 6.59 -3.04
C ARG A 82 10.17 6.23 -1.58
N VAL A 83 10.92 7.06 -0.88
CA VAL A 83 11.25 6.87 0.54
C VAL A 83 10.53 7.94 1.34
N ALA A 84 9.76 7.51 2.33
CA ALA A 84 9.18 8.39 3.33
C ALA A 84 9.95 8.22 4.63
N SER A 85 10.63 9.29 5.05
CA SER A 85 11.50 9.28 6.21
C SER A 85 10.76 9.66 7.50
N GLY A 86 11.13 8.97 8.58
CA GLY A 86 11.24 9.56 9.91
C GLY A 86 9.95 9.81 10.66
N ARG A 87 8.88 9.03 10.43
CA ARG A 87 7.71 9.14 11.32
C ARG A 87 8.08 8.58 12.68
N VAL A 88 8.19 9.45 13.68
CA VAL A 88 8.38 9.03 15.07
C VAL A 88 7.02 8.94 15.75
N ASP A 89 6.69 7.75 16.25
CA ASP A 89 5.54 7.56 17.13
C ASP A 89 5.89 8.18 18.50
N THR A 90 5.19 9.25 18.86
CA THR A 90 5.42 9.99 20.11
C THR A 90 5.06 9.18 21.36
N ARG A 91 4.22 8.15 21.24
CA ARG A 91 3.84 7.27 22.36
C ARG A 91 4.91 6.22 22.65
N THR A 92 5.48 5.64 21.61
CA THR A 92 6.43 4.51 21.73
C THR A 92 7.88 4.93 21.55
N GLY A 93 8.13 6.14 21.04
CA GLY A 93 9.45 6.59 20.61
C GLY A 93 9.97 5.84 19.37
N GLN A 94 9.14 5.00 18.75
CA GLN A 94 9.57 4.22 17.59
C GLN A 94 9.66 5.09 16.36
N ARG A 95 10.75 4.92 15.61
CA ARG A 95 10.91 5.53 14.30
C ARG A 95 10.47 4.56 13.22
N GLU A 96 9.66 5.03 12.29
CA GLU A 96 9.27 4.32 11.09
C GLU A 96 9.78 5.04 9.84
N ASP A 97 10.47 4.29 8.99
CA ASP A 97 10.84 4.71 7.63
C ASP A 97 10.15 3.76 6.65
N SER A 98 9.58 4.28 5.56
CA SER A 98 8.92 3.45 4.56
C SER A 98 9.51 3.63 3.17
N LEU A 99 9.59 2.53 2.44
CA LEU A 99 10.08 2.47 1.06
C LEU A 99 8.97 1.90 0.19
N THR A 100 8.64 2.59 -0.90
CA THR A 100 7.67 2.10 -1.89
C THR A 100 8.27 2.15 -3.29
N ARG A 101 8.00 1.12 -4.11
CA ARG A 101 8.35 1.08 -5.53
C ARG A 101 7.14 0.57 -6.32
N GLY A 102 6.91 1.17 -7.49
CA GLY A 102 5.79 0.85 -8.36
C GLY A 102 4.45 1.45 -7.93
N ASP A 103 3.40 1.00 -8.62
CA ASP A 103 2.01 1.38 -8.41
C ASP A 103 1.11 0.14 -8.29
N PHE A 104 0.35 0.05 -7.20
CA PHE A 104 -0.50 -1.12 -6.89
C PHE A 104 -1.47 -1.43 -8.03
N ASP A 105 -2.06 -0.40 -8.63
CA ASP A 105 -3.07 -0.56 -9.68
C ASP A 105 -2.46 -0.91 -11.05
N ALA A 106 -1.14 -0.78 -11.22
CA ALA A 106 -0.43 -1.22 -12.42
C ALA A 106 -0.15 -2.73 -12.38
N MET A 107 -1.13 -3.54 -12.82
CA MET A 107 -1.07 -5.01 -12.79
C MET A 107 0.15 -5.61 -13.48
N GLU A 108 0.61 -4.99 -14.57
CA GLU A 108 1.73 -5.47 -15.39
C GLU A 108 3.10 -5.20 -14.76
N ALA A 109 3.16 -4.39 -13.68
CA ALA A 109 4.40 -4.00 -13.02
C ALA A 109 4.49 -4.54 -11.59
N PRO A 110 5.70 -4.88 -11.09
CA PRO A 110 5.87 -5.29 -9.70
C PRO A 110 5.66 -4.11 -8.75
N THR A 111 5.20 -4.40 -7.54
CA THR A 111 4.98 -3.37 -6.52
C THR A 111 5.51 -3.80 -5.18
N LEU A 112 6.22 -2.89 -4.53
CA LEU A 112 6.86 -3.14 -3.25
C LEU A 112 6.46 -2.06 -2.26
N ARG A 113 6.14 -2.50 -1.03
CA ARG A 113 6.12 -1.64 0.14
C ARG A 113 6.88 -2.31 1.27
N VAL A 114 7.79 -1.54 1.87
CA VAL A 114 8.58 -1.94 3.03
C VAL A 114 8.44 -0.87 4.09
N THR A 115 8.37 -1.25 5.35
CA THR A 115 8.48 -0.35 6.49
C THR A 115 9.49 -0.91 7.47
N LEU A 116 10.43 -0.06 7.85
CA LEU A 116 11.44 -0.32 8.86
C LEU A 116 11.04 0.42 10.13
N THR A 117 10.73 -0.33 11.19
CA THR A 117 10.46 0.19 12.53
C THR A 117 11.64 -0.07 13.46
N ARG A 118 12.12 0.98 14.12
CA ARG A 118 13.29 0.98 14.99
C ARG A 118 12.99 1.65 16.33
N GLY A 119 13.71 1.26 17.37
CA GLY A 119 13.49 1.70 18.75
C GLY A 119 12.80 0.65 19.63
N LEU A 120 12.82 0.89 20.94
CA LEU A 120 12.32 -0.06 21.94
C LEU A 120 10.80 -0.16 21.92
N SER A 121 10.26 -1.38 21.77
CA SER A 121 8.84 -1.66 22.06
C SER A 121 8.73 -2.54 23.29
N ALA A 122 7.93 -2.13 24.26
CA ALA A 122 7.42 -3.04 25.30
C ALA A 122 6.19 -3.84 24.82
N GLU A 123 5.67 -3.54 23.63
CA GLU A 123 4.44 -4.15 23.10
C GLU A 123 4.74 -5.49 22.40
N ARG A 124 3.89 -6.50 22.64
CA ARG A 124 4.02 -7.80 21.96
C ARG A 124 3.97 -7.59 20.44
N PRO A 125 4.88 -8.20 19.66
CA PRO A 125 4.85 -8.07 18.21
C PRO A 125 3.50 -8.52 17.63
N ALA A 126 2.86 -7.66 16.85
CA ALA A 126 1.63 -8.02 16.15
C ALA A 126 1.87 -9.17 15.15
N SER A 127 0.85 -9.98 14.88
CA SER A 127 0.94 -11.04 13.86
C SER A 127 1.15 -10.44 12.46
N LEU A 128 1.75 -11.21 11.54
CA LEU A 128 2.02 -10.73 10.18
C LEU A 128 0.75 -10.26 9.46
N PHE A 129 -0.37 -10.97 9.64
CA PHE A 129 -1.67 -10.53 9.11
C PHE A 129 -2.05 -9.13 9.62
N VAL A 130 -1.94 -8.88 10.93
CA VAL A 130 -2.30 -7.58 11.53
C VAL A 130 -1.38 -6.48 11.02
N LEU A 131 -0.09 -6.75 10.88
CA LEU A 131 0.87 -5.79 10.33
C LEU A 131 0.51 -5.43 8.89
N VAL A 132 0.33 -6.43 8.02
CA VAL A 132 -0.06 -6.20 6.63
C VAL A 132 -1.40 -5.46 6.54
N ALA A 133 -2.41 -5.86 7.30
CA ALA A 133 -3.72 -5.22 7.30
C ALA A 133 -3.63 -3.74 7.73
N ARG A 134 -2.87 -3.44 8.78
CA ARG A 134 -2.64 -2.06 9.23
C ARG A 134 -1.91 -1.24 8.18
N ARG A 135 -0.86 -1.79 7.57
CA ARG A 135 -0.06 -1.10 6.56
C ARG A 135 -0.84 -0.89 5.25
N ALA A 136 -1.70 -1.84 4.87
CA ALA A 136 -2.61 -1.72 3.74
C ALA A 136 -3.66 -0.62 3.99
N ALA A 137 -4.27 -0.62 5.18
CA ALA A 137 -5.30 0.33 5.56
C ALA A 137 -4.76 1.74 5.83
N ALA A 138 -3.49 1.87 6.23
CA ALA A 138 -2.86 3.17 6.52
C ALA A 138 -2.85 4.12 5.32
N GLY A 139 -3.17 3.63 4.11
CA GLY A 139 -3.07 4.39 2.88
C GLY A 139 -1.63 4.88 2.65
N PRO A 140 -1.34 5.46 1.49
CA PRO A 140 -0.09 6.16 1.25
C PRO A 140 -0.25 7.66 1.53
N GLU A 141 0.75 8.19 2.23
CA GLU A 141 1.62 9.27 1.72
C GLU A 141 1.12 9.84 0.39
N ILE A 142 0.37 10.95 0.46
CA ILE A 142 -0.16 11.80 -0.62
C ILE A 142 -0.47 11.04 -1.94
N GLY A 143 -1.74 10.66 -2.14
CA GLY A 143 -2.29 10.43 -3.48
C GLY A 143 -2.47 9.00 -3.95
N ARG A 144 -2.49 7.98 -3.08
CA ARG A 144 -3.03 6.64 -3.47
C ARG A 144 -4.12 6.16 -2.49
N ALA A 145 -4.88 5.16 -2.92
CA ALA A 145 -6.00 4.63 -2.15
C ALA A 145 -5.54 3.71 -1.00
N ALA A 146 -6.30 3.69 0.09
CA ALA A 146 -6.16 2.67 1.12
C ALA A 146 -6.52 1.29 0.55
N LEU A 147 -5.78 0.27 0.98
CA LEU A 147 -6.01 -1.12 0.60
C LEU A 147 -6.60 -1.90 1.77
N SER A 148 -7.20 -3.05 1.46
CA SER A 148 -7.74 -4.00 2.42
C SER A 148 -7.19 -5.39 2.17
N VAL A 149 -7.07 -6.21 3.22
CA VAL A 149 -6.79 -7.63 3.06
C VAL A 149 -8.09 -8.34 2.75
N VAL A 150 -8.19 -8.94 1.57
CA VAL A 150 -9.36 -9.69 1.11
C VAL A 150 -9.27 -11.15 1.57
N ARG A 151 -8.08 -11.74 1.42
CA ARG A 151 -7.83 -13.16 1.69
C ARG A 151 -6.39 -13.34 2.13
N THR A 152 -6.15 -14.34 2.95
CA THR A 152 -4.82 -14.86 3.26
C THR A 152 -4.66 -16.27 2.69
N GLY A 153 -3.42 -16.64 2.40
CA GLY A 153 -3.05 -17.95 1.88
C GLY A 153 -1.97 -18.61 2.73
N PRO A 154 -1.07 -19.41 2.11
CA PRO A 154 -0.01 -20.12 2.81
C PRO A 154 0.92 -19.20 3.62
N TYR A 155 1.41 -19.74 4.74
CA TYR A 155 2.47 -19.16 5.55
C TYR A 155 3.80 -19.87 5.26
N GLY A 156 4.90 -19.14 5.36
CA GLY A 156 6.24 -19.68 5.15
C GLY A 156 7.31 -18.93 5.93
N ARG A 157 8.55 -19.37 5.78
CA ARG A 157 9.74 -18.70 6.32
C ARG A 157 10.86 -18.80 5.30
N ILE A 158 11.63 -17.73 5.16
CA ILE A 158 12.84 -17.66 4.33
C ILE A 158 13.98 -17.08 5.15
N ASP A 159 15.21 -17.42 4.77
CA ASP A 159 16.41 -16.82 5.36
C ASP A 159 17.00 -15.74 4.46
N THR A 160 17.39 -14.63 5.06
CA THR A 160 17.95 -13.44 4.41
C THR A 160 19.16 -12.93 5.20
N LYS A 161 19.89 -11.94 4.70
CA LYS A 161 20.95 -11.24 5.44
C LYS A 161 20.45 -10.59 6.73
N LEU A 162 19.16 -10.25 6.79
CA LEU A 162 18.51 -9.68 7.97
C LEU A 162 18.00 -10.76 8.96
N GLY A 163 18.37 -12.02 8.72
CA GLY A 163 17.91 -13.18 9.49
C GLY A 163 16.68 -13.82 8.86
N ALA A 164 15.95 -14.57 9.68
CA ALA A 164 14.74 -15.24 9.23
C ALA A 164 13.54 -14.30 9.12
N VAL A 165 12.79 -14.49 8.03
CA VAL A 165 11.64 -13.67 7.66
C VAL A 165 10.42 -14.57 7.52
N GLU A 166 9.36 -14.25 8.27
CA GLU A 166 8.05 -14.88 8.10
C GLU A 166 7.40 -14.36 6.82
N LEU A 167 6.76 -15.24 6.06
CA LEU A 167 6.01 -14.93 4.85
C LEU A 167 4.52 -15.28 5.01
N LEU A 168 3.68 -14.53 4.32
CA LEU A 168 2.24 -14.79 4.20
C LEU A 168 1.74 -14.37 2.82
N GLU A 169 1.14 -15.30 2.09
CA GLU A 169 0.36 -14.94 0.90
C GLU A 169 -0.85 -14.11 1.33
N VAL A 170 -1.02 -12.93 0.72
CA VAL A 170 -2.12 -12.00 0.98
C VAL A 170 -2.70 -11.52 -0.32
N THR A 171 -4.03 -11.57 -0.45
CA THR A 171 -4.74 -10.87 -1.52
C THR A 171 -5.14 -9.50 -0.99
N LEU A 172 -4.55 -8.45 -1.56
CA LEU A 172 -4.88 -7.06 -1.26
C LEU A 172 -5.91 -6.54 -2.26
N GLY A 173 -6.83 -5.71 -1.79
CA GLY A 173 -7.91 -5.12 -2.60
C GLY A 173 -8.08 -3.63 -2.35
N GLY A 174 -8.23 -2.88 -3.45
CA GLY A 174 -8.58 -1.47 -3.53
C GLY A 174 -9.42 -1.23 -4.78
N ALA A 175 -8.99 -0.32 -5.66
CA ALA A 175 -9.56 -0.20 -7.02
C ALA A 175 -9.31 -1.48 -7.85
N SER A 176 -8.19 -2.15 -7.56
CA SER A 176 -7.78 -3.40 -8.16
C SER A 176 -7.49 -4.47 -7.10
N ARG A 177 -7.31 -5.73 -7.49
CA ARG A 177 -7.03 -6.85 -6.57
C ARG A 177 -5.78 -7.62 -7.00
N ARG A 178 -4.83 -7.80 -6.09
CA ARG A 178 -3.56 -8.51 -6.34
C ARG A 178 -3.24 -9.47 -5.23
N THR A 179 -2.72 -10.63 -5.59
CA THR A 179 -2.08 -11.52 -4.63
C THR A 179 -0.62 -11.14 -4.51
N CYS A 180 -0.16 -10.99 -3.27
CA CYS A 180 1.14 -10.48 -2.88
C CYS A 180 1.70 -11.39 -1.79
N THR A 181 2.99 -11.29 -1.54
CA THR A 181 3.65 -11.95 -0.40
C THR A 181 3.97 -10.89 0.63
N GLY A 182 3.27 -10.93 1.76
CA GLY A 182 3.58 -10.15 2.96
C GLY A 182 4.74 -10.77 3.72
N PHE A 183 5.54 -9.95 4.40
CA PHE A 183 6.72 -10.42 5.13
C PHE A 183 6.97 -9.63 6.41
N VAL A 184 7.64 -10.26 7.40
CA VAL A 184 8.13 -9.61 8.62
C VAL A 184 9.39 -10.25 9.21
N THR A 185 10.35 -9.44 9.67
CA THR A 185 11.46 -9.90 10.52
C THR A 185 11.04 -10.01 11.99
N ARG A 186 11.47 -11.08 12.66
CA ARG A 186 11.16 -11.33 14.10
C ARG A 186 12.38 -11.38 14.99
N GLU A 187 13.52 -11.77 14.44
CA GLU A 187 14.74 -12.09 15.19
C GLU A 187 15.75 -10.93 15.21
N ALA A 188 15.45 -9.83 14.50
CA ALA A 188 16.31 -8.65 14.42
C ALA A 188 15.98 -7.62 15.52
N ALA A 189 16.95 -6.77 15.86
CA ALA A 189 16.78 -5.64 16.79
C ALA A 189 15.84 -4.54 16.25
N PHE A 190 15.46 -4.66 14.97
CA PHE A 190 14.49 -3.83 14.27
C PHE A 190 13.40 -4.73 13.66
N ARG A 191 12.25 -4.13 13.35
CA ARG A 191 11.20 -4.81 12.58
C ARG A 191 11.19 -4.28 11.16
N LEU A 192 11.32 -5.17 10.20
CA LEU A 192 11.10 -4.91 8.79
C LEU A 192 9.83 -5.64 8.39
N ASP A 193 8.78 -4.92 7.99
CA ASP A 193 7.51 -5.49 7.56
C ASP A 193 7.01 -4.86 6.26
N GLY A 194 6.24 -5.60 5.47
CA GLY A 194 5.80 -5.12 4.16
C GLY A 194 5.11 -6.16 3.29
N TRP A 195 4.98 -5.85 2.01
CA TRP A 195 4.52 -6.79 0.99
C TRP A 195 5.14 -6.49 -0.38
N MET A 196 5.22 -7.54 -1.19
CA MET A 196 5.63 -7.48 -2.59
C MET A 196 4.58 -8.19 -3.46
N CYS A 197 4.22 -7.59 -4.59
CA CYS A 197 3.34 -8.19 -5.58
C CYS A 197 4.12 -8.36 -6.89
N ALA A 198 4.01 -9.51 -7.55
CA ALA A 198 4.57 -9.73 -8.86
C ALA A 198 3.63 -9.19 -9.96
N PRO A 199 4.12 -9.02 -11.21
CA PRO A 199 3.25 -8.77 -12.36
C PRO A 199 2.11 -9.78 -12.47
N LEU A 200 1.03 -9.38 -13.14
CA LEU A 200 -0.17 -10.18 -13.40
C LEU A 200 -0.94 -10.63 -12.13
N GLY A 201 -0.67 -9.97 -10.99
CA GLY A 201 -1.41 -10.18 -9.75
C GLY A 201 -1.13 -11.52 -9.04
N GLN A 202 -0.06 -12.21 -9.42
CA GLN A 202 0.39 -13.45 -8.78
C GLN A 202 1.30 -13.16 -7.57
N PRO A 203 1.31 -14.02 -6.54
CA PRO A 203 2.28 -13.90 -5.46
C PRO A 203 3.69 -14.12 -6.02
N PRO A 204 4.68 -13.29 -5.65
CA PRO A 204 6.07 -13.56 -6.00
C PRO A 204 6.57 -14.83 -5.30
N GLU A 205 7.49 -15.53 -5.94
CA GLU A 205 8.18 -16.66 -5.35
C GLU A 205 8.96 -16.24 -4.09
N ALA A 206 9.06 -17.14 -3.12
CA ALA A 206 9.72 -16.89 -1.85
C ALA A 206 11.19 -16.45 -2.04
N GLN A 207 11.88 -17.01 -3.04
CA GLN A 207 13.25 -16.63 -3.38
C GLN A 207 13.34 -15.20 -3.93
N THR A 208 12.38 -14.77 -4.74
CA THR A 208 12.32 -13.37 -5.23
C THR A 208 12.18 -12.40 -4.07
N VAL A 209 11.35 -12.74 -3.07
CA VAL A 209 11.20 -11.92 -1.85
C VAL A 209 12.51 -11.89 -1.05
N ALA A 210 13.20 -13.03 -0.91
CA ALA A 210 14.49 -13.10 -0.22
C ALA A 210 15.53 -12.18 -0.89
N CYS A 211 15.64 -12.23 -2.21
CA CYS A 211 16.59 -11.42 -2.96
C CYS A 211 16.27 -9.93 -2.90
N MET A 212 14.99 -9.55 -2.91
CA MET A 212 14.58 -8.16 -2.70
C MET A 212 14.96 -7.66 -1.31
N ILE A 213 14.75 -8.46 -0.25
CA ILE A 213 15.13 -8.10 1.13
C ILE A 213 16.66 -7.99 1.25
N ASP A 214 17.41 -8.90 0.64
CA ASP A 214 18.87 -8.87 0.61
C ASP A 214 19.42 -7.66 -0.17
N ALA A 215 18.64 -7.11 -1.11
CA ALA A 215 19.00 -5.91 -1.85
C ALA A 215 18.67 -4.59 -1.12
N LEU A 216 17.97 -4.63 0.02
CA LEU A 216 17.70 -3.42 0.82
C LEU A 216 18.99 -2.88 1.43
N SER A 217 19.14 -1.56 1.46
CA SER A 217 20.26 -0.87 2.09
C SER A 217 19.76 0.15 3.10
N LEU A 218 20.53 0.33 4.17
CA LEU A 218 20.31 1.36 5.16
C LEU A 218 21.65 1.96 5.56
N VAL A 219 21.71 3.29 5.55
CA VAL A 219 22.76 4.04 6.23
C VAL A 219 22.08 4.96 7.23
N ASP A 220 22.23 4.66 8.52
CA ASP A 220 21.81 5.55 9.60
C ASP A 220 22.93 5.72 10.63
N LEU A 221 23.50 6.92 10.67
CA LEU A 221 24.58 7.27 11.59
C LEU A 221 24.12 7.29 13.06
N ALA A 222 22.81 7.38 13.32
CA ALA A 222 22.26 7.31 14.67
C ALA A 222 22.02 5.86 15.15
N ASP A 223 22.12 4.88 14.27
CA ASP A 223 21.81 3.46 14.55
C ASP A 223 22.77 2.55 13.78
N LEU A 224 23.99 2.44 14.31
CA LEU A 224 25.09 1.72 13.69
C LEU A 224 24.85 0.21 13.66
N ASP A 225 24.16 -0.35 14.66
CA ASP A 225 23.86 -1.79 14.73
C ASP A 225 22.88 -2.19 13.63
N THR A 226 21.81 -1.42 13.43
CA THR A 226 20.89 -1.66 12.31
C THR A 226 21.62 -1.43 10.98
N THR A 227 22.43 -0.38 10.85
CA THR A 227 23.23 -0.14 9.64
C THR A 227 24.15 -1.33 9.32
N ALA A 228 24.81 -1.90 10.33
CA ALA A 228 25.67 -3.07 10.17
C ALA A 228 24.88 -4.29 9.65
N ALA A 229 23.67 -4.54 10.18
CA ALA A 229 22.82 -5.63 9.71
C ALA A 229 22.45 -5.50 8.22
N PHE A 230 22.18 -4.29 7.72
CA PHE A 230 21.90 -4.06 6.30
C PHE A 230 23.14 -4.14 5.40
N SER A 231 24.34 -3.95 5.97
CA SER A 231 25.62 -4.09 5.26
C SER A 231 26.15 -5.53 5.17
N ALA A 232 25.51 -6.48 5.87
CA ALA A 232 25.89 -7.89 5.82
C ALA A 232 25.79 -8.46 4.40
N ALA A 233 26.63 -9.46 4.11
CA ALA A 233 26.60 -10.14 2.81
C ALA A 233 25.24 -10.83 2.59
N PRO A 234 24.67 -10.76 1.38
CA PRO A 234 23.48 -11.53 1.02
C PRO A 234 23.68 -13.01 1.31
N ARG A 235 22.70 -13.67 1.95
CA ARG A 235 22.81 -15.11 2.25
C ARG A 235 22.72 -15.96 1.01
N ASN A 236 21.99 -15.46 0.00
CA ASN A 236 21.70 -16.17 -1.23
C ASN A 236 22.26 -15.45 -2.46
N ALA A 237 23.45 -14.82 -2.34
CA ALA A 237 24.05 -14.02 -3.40
C ALA A 237 24.08 -14.74 -4.76
N ASP A 238 24.38 -16.04 -4.77
CA ASP A 238 24.45 -16.85 -6.00
C ASP A 238 23.06 -17.14 -6.62
N ALA A 239 22.01 -17.23 -5.79
CA ALA A 239 20.63 -17.43 -6.23
C ALA A 239 19.93 -16.11 -6.56
N CYS A 240 20.43 -15.00 -6.04
CA CYS A 240 19.96 -13.66 -6.30
C CYS A 240 20.76 -13.06 -7.46
N ALA A 241 20.46 -13.50 -8.68
CA ALA A 241 21.05 -12.97 -9.90
C ALA A 241 20.50 -11.58 -10.25
N PHE A 242 20.64 -10.61 -9.34
CA PHE A 242 20.47 -9.19 -9.64
C PHE A 242 21.84 -8.59 -9.90
N ALA A 243 22.21 -8.57 -11.18
CA ALA A 243 23.35 -7.85 -11.76
C ALA A 243 24.76 -8.21 -11.23
N LYS A 244 25.41 -9.19 -11.88
CA LYS A 244 26.74 -8.84 -12.42
C LYS A 244 26.48 -7.85 -13.56
N PRO A 245 27.00 -6.61 -13.52
CA PRO A 245 27.04 -5.81 -14.73
C PRO A 245 28.03 -6.49 -15.67
N THR A 246 27.53 -7.33 -16.59
CA THR A 246 28.32 -7.75 -17.74
C THR A 246 28.55 -6.52 -18.60
N ALA A 247 29.68 -5.85 -18.36
CA ALA A 247 30.23 -4.80 -19.20
C ALA A 247 30.66 -5.31 -20.61
N GLU A 248 30.11 -6.44 -21.08
CA GLU A 248 30.56 -7.13 -22.30
C GLU A 248 29.47 -7.27 -23.38
N ALA A 249 28.35 -6.55 -23.26
CA ALA A 249 27.31 -6.52 -24.31
C ALA A 249 27.37 -5.28 -25.22
N ALA A 250 28.26 -4.31 -24.95
CA ALA A 250 28.33 -3.05 -25.71
C ALA A 250 29.39 -3.04 -26.84
N SER A 251 30.13 -4.12 -27.09
CA SER A 251 31.25 -4.10 -28.06
C SER A 251 31.15 -5.12 -29.20
N ARG A 252 30.05 -5.86 -29.35
CA ARG A 252 29.91 -6.84 -30.46
C ARG A 252 28.62 -6.68 -31.25
N THR A 253 28.36 -5.47 -31.75
CA THR A 253 27.49 -5.32 -32.93
C THR A 253 27.99 -4.19 -33.82
N GLY A 254 28.49 -4.52 -35.01
CA GLY A 254 28.46 -3.62 -36.17
C GLY A 254 29.77 -2.94 -36.59
N SER A 255 30.74 -3.71 -37.10
CA SER A 255 31.63 -3.21 -38.16
C SER A 255 31.49 -4.14 -39.36
N ILE A 256 30.55 -3.80 -40.24
CA ILE A 256 30.38 -4.46 -41.55
C ILE A 256 31.59 -4.03 -42.39
N GLY A 257 32.39 -5.02 -42.79
CA GLY A 257 33.64 -4.83 -43.50
C GLY A 257 33.48 -4.10 -44.83
N GLN A 258 34.34 -3.11 -45.07
CA GLN A 258 34.61 -2.63 -46.41
C GLN A 258 35.53 -3.62 -47.11
N ARG A 259 34.95 -4.45 -47.99
CA ARG A 259 35.68 -5.25 -48.97
C ARG A 259 35.90 -4.42 -50.24
N ALA A 260 37.17 -4.25 -50.59
CA ALA A 260 37.75 -4.17 -51.93
C ALA A 260 37.21 -3.14 -52.95
N ARG A 261 38.08 -2.19 -53.32
CA ARG A 261 38.29 -1.83 -54.73
C ARG A 261 39.79 -1.67 -55.03
N SER A 262 40.36 -2.73 -55.61
CA SER A 262 41.51 -2.66 -56.50
C SER A 262 40.97 -2.63 -57.93
N LYS A 263 41.31 -1.61 -58.72
CA LYS A 263 41.60 -1.75 -60.15
C LYS A 263 42.14 -0.45 -60.78
N LYS A 264 43.30 -0.65 -61.43
CA LYS A 264 43.94 0.10 -62.53
C LYS A 264 44.48 1.49 -62.24
#